data_AF-A0A7S3CX14-F1
#
_entry.id   AF-A0A7S3CX14-F1
#
_cell.length_a   1.000
_cell.length_b   1.000
_cell.length_c   1.000
_cell.angle_alpha   90.00
_cell.angle_beta   90.00
_cell.angle_gamma   90.00
#
_symmetry.space_group_name_H-M   'P 1'
#
loop_
_entity.id
_entity.type
_entity.pdbx_description
1 polymer ?
#
loop_
_entity_poly.entity_id
_entity_poly.type
_entity_poly.pdbx_seq_one_letter_code
_entity_poly.pdbx_strand_id
1 'polypeptide(L)'
;MISCLNGSSLWRDVTQTPVKVVDPSGSANNKLGHGGPSLSADGLVLVASSPFDDVKGSDSGSVSVWERHSLSTSFSSVVPVKLVDPDGSDGDELGYGQPWLSASSLVLAVAAYGDDEGGDSSGSILVWERASTSTSFADITPVK
;
A
#
# COMPACT_ATOMS: atom_id res chain seq x y z
N MET A 1 0.95 49.00 -22.73
CA MET A 1 1.69 47.77 -23.04
C MET A 1 1.88 46.98 -21.76
N ILE A 2 1.19 45.86 -21.63
CA ILE A 2 1.68 44.53 -21.22
C ILE A 2 0.54 43.61 -21.64
N SER A 3 0.74 42.92 -22.75
CA SER A 3 -0.16 41.90 -23.28
C SER A 3 0.01 40.64 -22.44
N CYS A 4 -1.06 40.16 -21.83
CA CYS A 4 -1.11 38.85 -21.20
C CYS A 4 -0.96 37.81 -22.32
N LEU A 5 0.18 37.12 -22.35
CA LEU A 5 0.42 35.99 -23.24
C LEU A 5 -0.53 34.86 -22.86
N ASN A 6 -1.17 34.26 -23.87
CA ASN A 6 -1.80 32.95 -23.78
C ASN A 6 -0.80 31.94 -23.19
N GLY A 7 -1.05 31.50 -21.97
CA GLY A 7 -0.26 30.46 -21.29
C GLY A 7 -1.24 29.54 -20.57
N SER A 8 -1.51 28.40 -21.19
CA SER A 8 -2.23 27.25 -20.64
C SER A 8 -1.99 27.08 -19.14
N SER A 9 -3.03 27.30 -18.32
CA SER A 9 -3.00 26.90 -16.93
C SER A 9 -2.76 25.39 -16.89
N LEU A 10 -1.58 24.98 -16.42
CA LEU A 10 -1.11 23.59 -16.34
C LEU A 10 -1.84 22.74 -15.29
N TRP A 11 -2.99 23.20 -14.80
CA TRP A 11 -3.95 22.34 -14.15
C TRP A 11 -4.82 21.82 -15.28
N ARG A 12 -4.52 20.61 -15.74
CA ARG A 12 -5.39 19.87 -16.64
C ARG A 12 -6.81 19.99 -16.05
N ASP A 13 -7.76 20.46 -16.85
CA ASP A 13 -9.17 20.48 -16.46
C ASP A 13 -9.61 19.02 -16.29
N VAL A 14 -9.37 18.47 -15.11
CA VAL A 14 -9.64 17.06 -14.79
C VAL A 14 -11.10 16.97 -14.44
N THR A 15 -11.94 16.83 -15.46
CA THR A 15 -13.30 16.30 -15.35
C THR A 15 -13.34 14.82 -14.94
N GLN A 16 -12.22 14.25 -14.48
CA GLN A 16 -12.19 12.86 -14.02
C GLN A 16 -12.70 12.78 -12.59
N THR A 17 -13.74 11.96 -12.42
CA THR A 17 -14.22 11.57 -11.10
C THR A 17 -13.12 10.82 -10.36
N PRO A 18 -12.98 11.02 -9.04
CA PRO A 18 -12.01 10.28 -8.25
C PRO A 18 -12.27 8.78 -8.36
N VAL A 19 -11.18 8.01 -8.45
CA VAL A 19 -11.23 6.55 -8.42
C VAL A 19 -11.21 6.10 -6.96
N LYS A 20 -12.21 5.32 -6.56
CA LYS A 20 -12.24 4.65 -5.25
C LYS A 20 -11.78 3.21 -5.42
N VAL A 21 -10.87 2.78 -4.54
CA VAL A 21 -10.50 1.37 -4.36
C VAL A 21 -10.98 0.89 -3.01
N VAL A 22 -11.23 -0.41 -2.92
CA VAL A 22 -11.63 -1.11 -1.69
C VAL A 22 -10.88 -2.42 -1.60
N ASP A 23 -10.71 -2.94 -0.40
CA ASP A 23 -10.24 -4.30 -0.21
C ASP A 23 -11.30 -5.27 -0.75
N PRO A 24 -10.97 -6.15 -1.71
CA PRO A 24 -11.93 -7.11 -2.26
C PRO A 24 -12.49 -8.08 -1.21
N SER A 25 -11.78 -8.37 -0.12
CA SER A 25 -12.32 -9.24 0.93
C SER A 25 -13.41 -8.56 1.77
N GLY A 26 -13.46 -7.21 1.77
CA GLY A 26 -14.58 -6.44 2.31
C GLY A 26 -14.90 -6.66 3.79
N SER A 27 -13.97 -7.21 4.57
CA SER A 27 -14.19 -7.52 5.98
C SER A 27 -14.44 -6.23 6.77
N ALA A 28 -15.48 -6.28 7.62
CA ALA A 28 -15.82 -5.16 8.48
C ALA A 28 -14.68 -4.87 9.47
N ASN A 29 -14.49 -3.60 9.81
CA ASN A 29 -13.54 -3.13 10.83
C ASN A 29 -12.04 -3.25 10.52
N ASN A 30 -11.64 -3.75 9.35
CA ASN A 30 -10.22 -3.78 8.94
C ASN A 30 -9.54 -2.40 8.80
N LYS A 31 -10.35 -1.33 8.67
CA LYS A 31 -9.93 0.08 8.50
C LYS A 31 -8.85 0.29 7.42
N LEU A 32 -9.10 -0.23 6.22
CA LEU A 32 -8.21 0.03 5.07
C LEU A 32 -7.88 1.52 4.94
N GLY A 33 -6.59 1.83 4.86
CA GLY A 33 -6.05 3.17 4.79
C GLY A 33 -5.76 3.81 6.15
N HIS A 34 -5.87 3.09 7.27
CA HIS A 34 -5.57 3.60 8.61
C HIS A 34 -4.15 4.17 8.72
N GLY A 35 -3.13 3.41 8.30
CA GLY A 35 -1.75 3.87 8.24
C GLY A 35 -1.51 4.96 7.18
N GLY A 36 -2.49 5.23 6.33
CA GLY A 36 -2.38 6.10 5.15
C GLY A 36 -1.95 5.33 3.89
N PRO A 37 -2.15 5.93 2.71
CA PRO A 37 -1.71 5.34 1.45
C PRO A 37 -0.27 5.71 1.13
N SER A 38 0.37 4.88 0.30
CA SER A 38 1.65 5.18 -0.34
C SER A 38 1.55 4.97 -1.84
N LEU A 39 2.09 5.89 -2.62
CA LEU A 39 2.06 5.85 -4.07
C LEU A 39 3.49 5.92 -4.60
N SER A 40 3.80 5.01 -5.53
CA SER A 40 5.04 5.05 -6.32
C SER A 40 5.20 6.36 -7.09
N ALA A 41 6.46 6.74 -7.36
CA ALA A 41 6.78 7.97 -8.08
C ALA A 41 6.22 8.01 -9.51
N ASP A 42 6.07 6.85 -10.16
CA ASP A 42 5.47 6.70 -11.49
C ASP A 42 3.94 6.56 -11.44
N GLY A 43 3.34 6.45 -10.25
CA GLY A 43 1.91 6.29 -10.04
C GLY A 43 1.35 4.93 -10.48
N LEU A 44 2.18 3.90 -10.66
CA LEU A 44 1.76 2.57 -11.12
C LEU A 44 1.47 1.59 -9.98
N VAL A 45 2.05 1.83 -8.81
CA VAL A 45 1.85 1.06 -7.57
C VAL A 45 1.22 1.95 -6.50
N LEU A 46 0.10 1.49 -5.95
CA LEU A 46 -0.59 2.06 -4.79
C LEU A 46 -0.59 1.03 -3.66
N VAL A 47 -0.23 1.45 -2.46
CA VAL A 47 -0.21 0.60 -1.26
C VAL A 47 -1.12 1.24 -0.20
N ALA A 48 -1.93 0.42 0.46
CA ALA A 48 -2.68 0.84 1.64
C ALA A 48 -2.78 -0.31 2.64
N SER A 49 -2.75 0.03 3.92
CA SER A 49 -2.72 -0.92 5.02
C SER A 49 -4.07 -1.10 5.71
N SER A 50 -4.31 -2.28 6.25
CA SER A 50 -5.48 -2.67 7.03
C SER A 50 -5.00 -3.32 8.35
N PRO A 51 -4.60 -2.54 9.37
CA PRO A 51 -3.99 -3.07 10.59
C PRO A 51 -4.90 -3.98 11.43
N PHE A 52 -6.21 -3.92 11.22
CA PHE A 52 -7.20 -4.71 11.97
C PHE A 52 -7.76 -5.87 11.11
N ASP A 53 -6.98 -6.35 10.15
CA ASP A 53 -7.38 -7.50 9.32
C ASP A 53 -6.99 -8.81 10.02
N ASP A 54 -7.95 -9.71 10.17
CA ASP A 54 -7.80 -10.94 10.96
C ASP A 54 -7.20 -12.10 10.14
N VAL A 55 -6.19 -11.84 9.31
CA VAL A 55 -5.69 -12.84 8.34
C VAL A 55 -4.93 -13.97 9.01
N LYS A 56 -4.17 -13.66 10.07
CA LYS A 56 -3.35 -14.63 10.83
C LYS A 56 -3.77 -14.78 12.29
N GLY A 57 -4.46 -13.77 12.80
CA GLY A 57 -4.91 -13.65 14.18
C GLY A 57 -5.75 -12.40 14.33
N SER A 58 -6.41 -12.20 15.47
CA SER A 58 -7.17 -10.99 15.76
C SER A 58 -6.26 -9.76 15.59
N ASP A 59 -6.66 -8.81 14.76
CA ASP A 59 -5.89 -7.59 14.48
C ASP A 59 -4.43 -7.85 14.04
N SER A 60 -4.16 -9.01 13.39
CA SER A 60 -2.82 -9.33 12.87
C SER A 60 -2.36 -8.37 11.76
N GLY A 61 -3.32 -7.79 11.04
CA GLY A 61 -3.08 -6.77 10.02
C GLY A 61 -2.71 -7.32 8.64
N SER A 62 -2.86 -6.48 7.63
CA SER A 62 -2.50 -6.78 6.26
C SER A 62 -2.19 -5.53 5.44
N VAL A 63 -1.56 -5.72 4.28
CA VAL A 63 -1.21 -4.64 3.36
C VAL A 63 -1.72 -4.99 1.97
N SER A 64 -2.50 -4.11 1.36
CA SER A 64 -3.01 -4.28 0.00
C SER A 64 -2.20 -3.44 -0.99
N VAL A 65 -1.77 -4.07 -2.08
CA VAL A 65 -0.98 -3.45 -3.14
C VAL A 65 -1.74 -3.54 -4.46
N TRP A 66 -2.15 -2.40 -5.00
CA TRP A 66 -2.72 -2.30 -6.35
C TRP A 66 -1.62 -1.95 -7.33
N GLU A 67 -1.43 -2.81 -8.32
CA GLU A 67 -0.50 -2.59 -9.42
C GLU A 67 -1.22 -2.47 -10.74
N ARG A 68 -0.87 -1.43 -11.50
CA ARG A 68 -1.30 -1.24 -12.88
C ARG A 68 -0.10 -1.08 -13.78
N HIS A 69 -0.19 -1.56 -15.01
CA HIS A 69 0.91 -1.47 -15.98
C HIS A 69 0.89 -0.20 -16.83
N SER A 70 -0.13 0.65 -16.68
CA SER A 70 -0.23 1.93 -17.39
C SER A 70 -1.07 2.94 -16.61
N LEU A 71 -0.78 4.23 -16.81
CA LEU A 71 -1.57 5.33 -16.24
C LEU A 71 -3.00 5.43 -16.82
N SER A 72 -3.25 4.79 -17.96
CA SER A 72 -4.59 4.69 -18.55
C SER A 72 -5.48 3.67 -17.85
N THR A 73 -4.90 2.72 -17.11
CA THR A 73 -5.63 1.72 -16.34
C THR A 73 -6.05 2.30 -15.00
N SER A 74 -7.33 2.16 -14.64
CA SER A 74 -7.83 2.59 -13.33
C SER A 74 -7.42 1.59 -12.24
N PHE A 75 -7.06 2.09 -11.04
CA PHE A 75 -6.82 1.23 -9.88
C PHE A 75 -8.08 0.45 -9.45
N SER A 76 -9.28 0.94 -9.75
CA SER A 76 -10.53 0.20 -9.48
C SER A 76 -10.73 -1.01 -10.40
N SER A 77 -9.91 -1.15 -11.45
CA SER A 77 -10.00 -2.24 -12.43
C SER A 77 -8.94 -3.31 -12.23
N VAL A 78 -8.04 -3.15 -11.26
CA VAL A 78 -7.02 -4.15 -10.92
C VAL A 78 -7.35 -4.81 -9.58
N VAL A 79 -6.99 -6.08 -9.44
CA VAL A 79 -7.13 -6.82 -8.19
C VAL A 79 -5.87 -6.57 -7.36
N PRO A 80 -5.98 -6.10 -6.10
CA PRO A 80 -4.82 -5.92 -5.26
C PRO A 80 -4.23 -7.26 -4.84
N VAL A 81 -2.91 -7.26 -4.64
CA VAL A 81 -2.20 -8.31 -3.91
C VAL A 81 -2.30 -7.99 -2.43
N LYS A 82 -2.63 -8.98 -1.61
CA LYS A 82 -2.60 -8.88 -0.15
C LYS A 82 -1.29 -9.46 0.37
N LEU A 83 -0.51 -8.64 1.05
CA LEU A 83 0.69 -9.01 1.77
C LEU A 83 0.37 -9.10 3.26
N VAL A 84 0.93 -10.12 3.90
CA VAL A 84 0.77 -10.41 5.32
C VAL A 84 2.10 -10.82 5.90
N ASP A 85 2.25 -10.69 7.20
CA ASP A 85 3.34 -11.34 7.90
C ASP A 85 3.10 -12.86 7.91
N PRO A 86 4.03 -13.69 7.40
CA PRO A 86 3.97 -15.13 7.54
C PRO A 86 3.85 -15.59 8.99
N ASP A 87 4.53 -14.90 9.91
CA ASP A 87 4.62 -15.20 11.34
C ASP A 87 3.69 -14.30 12.19
N GLY A 88 2.91 -13.45 11.53
CA GLY A 88 1.96 -12.55 12.19
C GLY A 88 0.99 -13.29 13.10
N SER A 89 0.66 -12.65 14.22
CA SER A 89 -0.09 -13.18 15.35
C SER A 89 -1.13 -12.16 15.84
N ASP A 90 -1.86 -12.53 16.89
CA ASP A 90 -2.87 -11.67 17.49
C ASP A 90 -2.26 -10.35 17.99
N GLY A 91 -2.76 -9.21 17.50
CA GLY A 91 -2.39 -7.89 17.97
C GLY A 91 -1.10 -7.31 17.37
N ASP A 92 -0.50 -7.94 16.36
CA ASP A 92 0.72 -7.41 15.72
C ASP A 92 0.46 -6.10 14.95
N GLU A 93 -0.78 -5.91 14.50
CA GLU A 93 -1.28 -4.70 13.85
C GLU A 93 -0.43 -4.29 12.63
N LEU A 94 -0.06 -5.25 11.76
CA LEU A 94 0.71 -4.97 10.55
C LEU A 94 0.04 -3.88 9.71
N GLY A 95 0.77 -2.79 9.49
CA GLY A 95 0.29 -1.64 8.74
C GLY A 95 -0.45 -0.60 9.56
N TYR A 96 -0.25 -0.58 10.88
CA TYR A 96 -0.70 0.50 11.75
C TYR A 96 -0.05 1.84 11.34
N GLY A 97 1.24 1.78 10.97
CA GLY A 97 2.00 2.92 10.44
C GLY A 97 1.86 3.09 8.93
N GLN A 98 2.39 4.22 8.44
CA GLN A 98 2.40 4.51 7.00
C GLN A 98 3.28 3.52 6.24
N PRO A 99 2.77 2.83 5.21
CA PRO A 99 3.62 2.03 4.35
C PRO A 99 4.60 2.93 3.61
N TRP A 100 5.85 2.46 3.49
CA TRP A 100 6.90 3.18 2.79
C TRP A 100 7.32 2.44 1.53
N LEU A 101 7.07 3.03 0.38
CA LEU A 101 7.48 2.48 -0.91
C LEU A 101 8.70 3.26 -1.41
N SER A 102 9.78 2.55 -1.69
CA SER A 102 10.97 3.13 -2.31
C SER A 102 10.65 3.79 -3.66
N ALA A 103 11.46 4.77 -4.08
CA ALA A 103 11.26 5.48 -5.35
C ALA A 103 11.31 4.56 -6.58
N SER A 104 12.07 3.46 -6.49
CA SER A 104 12.15 2.42 -7.52
C SER A 104 10.99 1.43 -7.47
N SER A 105 10.11 1.52 -6.47
CA SER A 105 9.06 0.56 -6.16
C SER A 105 9.60 -0.86 -5.95
N LEU A 106 10.87 -1.04 -5.59
CA LEU A 106 11.49 -2.36 -5.39
C LEU A 106 11.46 -2.82 -3.93
N VAL A 107 11.44 -1.87 -3.00
CA VAL A 107 11.38 -2.10 -1.57
C VAL A 107 10.11 -1.46 -1.00
N LEU A 108 9.34 -2.24 -0.25
CA LEU A 108 8.20 -1.81 0.56
C LEU A 108 8.49 -2.16 2.01
N ALA A 109 8.42 -1.17 2.91
CA ALA A 109 8.55 -1.37 4.35
C ALA A 109 7.25 -0.99 5.06
N VAL A 110 6.80 -1.84 5.98
CA VAL A 110 5.58 -1.62 6.75
C VAL A 110 5.81 -2.02 8.20
N ALA A 111 5.37 -1.19 9.14
CA ALA A 111 5.49 -1.45 10.57
C ALA A 111 4.36 -2.36 11.07
N ALA A 112 4.69 -3.33 11.93
CA ALA A 112 3.76 -4.05 12.79
C ALA A 112 4.01 -3.54 14.22
N TYR A 113 3.12 -2.69 14.71
CA TYR A 113 3.40 -1.89 15.90
C TYR A 113 3.26 -2.70 17.19
N GLY A 114 2.38 -3.71 17.21
CA GLY A 114 2.10 -4.52 18.39
C GLY A 114 2.89 -5.83 18.46
N ASP A 115 3.69 -6.12 17.43
CA ASP A 115 4.49 -7.34 17.29
C ASP A 115 5.41 -7.60 18.50
N ASP A 116 5.48 -8.87 18.91
CA ASP A 116 6.17 -9.31 20.11
C ASP A 116 7.44 -10.16 19.85
N GLU A 117 7.89 -10.30 18.60
CA GLU A 117 9.06 -11.15 18.28
C GLU A 117 10.35 -10.66 18.96
N GLY A 118 10.48 -9.35 19.17
CA GLY A 118 11.57 -8.71 19.92
C GLY A 118 11.35 -8.57 21.43
N GLY A 119 10.22 -9.06 21.95
CA GLY A 119 9.70 -8.84 23.32
C GLY A 119 8.33 -8.15 23.31
N ASP A 120 7.60 -8.22 24.42
CA ASP A 120 6.21 -7.74 24.56
C ASP A 120 5.96 -6.37 23.87
N SER A 121 5.19 -6.38 22.78
CA SER A 121 4.84 -5.20 21.95
C SER A 121 6.05 -4.30 21.62
N SER A 122 7.19 -4.93 21.33
CA SER A 122 8.41 -4.26 20.90
C SER A 122 8.29 -3.66 19.50
N GLY A 123 7.35 -4.19 18.71
CA GLY A 123 7.10 -3.82 17.34
C GLY A 123 8.17 -4.40 16.40
N SER A 124 7.78 -4.56 15.13
CA SER A 124 8.65 -5.03 14.06
C SER A 124 8.42 -4.22 12.78
N ILE A 125 9.34 -4.34 11.83
CA ILE A 125 9.20 -3.76 10.49
C ILE A 125 9.40 -4.88 9.50
N LEU A 126 8.38 -5.11 8.67
CA LEU A 126 8.46 -6.05 7.58
C LEU A 126 8.90 -5.33 6.33
N VAL A 127 9.91 -5.89 5.67
CA VAL A 127 10.47 -5.37 4.43
C VAL A 127 10.23 -6.39 3.32
N TRP A 128 9.53 -5.99 2.28
CA TRP A 128 9.43 -6.77 1.05
C TRP A 128 10.38 -6.19 0.01
N GLU A 129 11.24 -7.04 -0.52
CA GLU A 129 12.13 -6.73 -1.63
C GLU A 129 11.72 -7.53 -2.87
N ARG A 130 11.57 -6.86 -4.02
CA ARG A 130 11.33 -7.52 -5.31
C ARG A 130 12.51 -7.33 -6.24
N ALA A 131 12.77 -8.32 -7.07
CA ALA A 131 13.80 -8.22 -8.10
C ALA A 131 13.46 -7.09 -9.09
N SER A 132 14.49 -6.47 -9.69
CA SER A 132 14.28 -5.45 -10.72
C SER A 132 13.57 -5.98 -11.98
N THR A 133 13.53 -7.30 -12.15
CA THR A 133 12.80 -8.01 -13.20
C THR A 133 11.38 -8.40 -12.80
N SER A 134 11.02 -8.26 -11.52
CA SER A 134 9.69 -8.60 -11.03
C SER A 134 8.68 -7.55 -11.50
N THR A 135 7.60 -8.01 -12.11
CA THR A 135 6.51 -7.15 -12.58
C THR A 135 5.33 -7.11 -11.61
N SER A 136 5.40 -7.83 -10.49
CA SER A 136 4.34 -7.87 -9.49
C SER A 136 4.85 -8.11 -8.06
N PHE A 137 4.06 -7.63 -7.07
CA PHE A 137 4.14 -7.96 -5.64
C PHE A 137 3.47 -9.30 -5.30
N ALA A 138 2.86 -10.01 -6.25
CA ALA A 138 2.19 -11.29 -5.98
C ALA A 138 3.15 -12.41 -5.55
N ASP A 139 4.40 -12.35 -5.99
CA ASP A 139 5.37 -13.45 -5.85
C ASP A 139 6.50 -13.14 -4.85
N ILE A 140 6.26 -12.21 -3.92
CA ILE A 140 7.29 -11.76 -2.99
C ILE A 140 6.97 -12.15 -1.56
N THR A 141 7.99 -12.66 -0.87
CA THR A 141 7.98 -12.92 0.56
C THR A 141 8.70 -11.79 1.28
N PRO A 142 8.31 -11.45 2.52
CA PRO A 142 9.10 -10.50 3.30
C PRO A 142 10.50 -11.07 3.58
N VAL A 143 11.45 -10.16 3.70
CA VAL A 143 12.80 -10.42 4.16
C VAL A 143 12.83 -10.08 5.66
N LYS A 144 13.19 -11.05 6.49
CA LYS A 144 13.47 -10.87 7.92
C LYS A 144 14.97 -10.60 8.14
#